data_AF-A0A0S3SPM5-F1
#
_entry.id   AF-A0A0S3SPM5-F1
#
_cell.length_a   1.000
_cell.length_b   1.000
_cell.length_c   1.000
_cell.angle_alpha   90.00
_cell.angle_beta   90.00
_cell.angle_gamma   90.00
#
_symmetry.space_group_name_H-M   'P 1'
#
loop_
_entity.id
_entity.type
_entity.pdbx_description
1 polymer ?
#
loop_
_entity_poly.entity_id
_entity_poly.type
_entity_poly.pdbx_seq_one_letter_code
_entity_poly.pdbx_strand_id
1 'polypeptide(L)'
;MLAIFGFQDVADVVMNGVEDPGSKAIEETKKQFKNLQKLDIKAKFFVYQCVGPKIYNKISKAATTKECWEILLKTYGDGDKTKKVKLQTLRRQLECLTMDENERIADYFDKVQDHVNV
;
A
#
# COMPACT_ATOMS: atom_id res chain seq x y z
N MET A 1 -2.74 -12.01 3.90
CA MET A 1 -2.33 -12.09 2.48
C MET A 1 -1.00 -12.84 2.32
N LEU A 2 0.09 -12.44 3.00
CA LEU A 2 1.39 -13.14 2.91
C LEU A 2 1.33 -14.65 3.23
N ALA A 3 0.55 -15.06 4.23
CA ALA A 3 0.38 -16.47 4.58
C ALA A 3 -0.23 -17.32 3.44
N ILE A 4 -1.18 -16.76 2.67
CA ILE A 4 -1.79 -17.44 1.52
C ILE A 4 -0.75 -17.58 0.39
N PHE A 5 0.08 -16.56 0.17
CA PHE A 5 1.12 -16.65 -0.87
C PHE A 5 2.20 -17.67 -0.54
N GLY A 6 2.59 -17.80 0.73
CA GLY A 6 3.48 -18.85 1.19
C GLY A 6 2.87 -20.24 1.02
N PHE A 7 1.62 -20.42 1.45
CA PHE A 7 0.91 -21.72 1.30
C PHE A 7 0.68 -22.12 -0.17
N GLN A 8 0.56 -21.15 -1.07
CA GLN A 8 0.26 -21.39 -2.49
C GLN A 8 1.50 -21.44 -3.38
N ASP A 9 2.70 -21.33 -2.78
CA ASP A 9 4.00 -21.29 -3.46
C ASP A 9 4.11 -20.18 -4.51
N VAL A 10 3.52 -19.01 -4.24
CA VAL A 10 3.56 -17.85 -5.14
C VAL A 10 4.30 -16.64 -4.56
N ALA A 11 4.80 -16.74 -3.33
CA ALA A 11 5.46 -15.62 -2.65
C ALA A 11 6.67 -15.07 -3.43
N ASP A 12 7.46 -15.94 -4.05
CA ASP A 12 8.63 -15.56 -4.84
C ASP A 12 8.26 -14.67 -6.03
N VAL A 13 7.24 -15.06 -6.79
CA VAL A 13 6.75 -14.30 -7.96
C VAL A 13 6.15 -12.95 -7.54
N VAL A 14 5.51 -12.87 -6.38
CA VAL A 14 4.96 -11.61 -5.86
C VAL A 14 6.07 -10.63 -5.47
N MET A 15 7.17 -11.12 -4.88
CA MET A 15 8.24 -10.28 -4.36
C MET A 15 9.28 -9.93 -5.43
N ASN A 16 9.73 -10.94 -6.17
CA ASN A 16 10.83 -10.82 -7.12
C ASN A 16 10.32 -10.50 -8.54
N GLY A 17 9.10 -10.93 -8.88
CA GLY A 17 8.49 -10.75 -10.20
C GLY A 17 8.85 -11.87 -11.16
N VAL A 18 8.42 -11.72 -12.41
CA VAL A 18 8.78 -12.64 -13.50
C VAL A 18 9.62 -11.87 -14.50
N GLU A 19 10.89 -12.25 -14.64
CA GLU A 19 11.80 -11.66 -15.63
C GLU A 19 11.61 -12.33 -17.00
N ASP A 20 11.62 -11.52 -18.07
CA ASP A 20 11.60 -12.02 -19.44
C ASP A 20 12.96 -12.67 -19.77
N PRO A 21 12.99 -13.96 -20.17
CA PRO A 21 14.24 -14.65 -20.46
C PRO A 21 14.94 -14.14 -21.73
N GLY A 22 14.32 -13.26 -22.52
CA GLY A 22 14.91 -12.66 -23.71
C GLY A 22 14.94 -13.61 -24.92
N SER A 23 15.19 -13.05 -26.11
CA SER A 23 15.04 -13.78 -27.38
C SER A 23 16.07 -14.91 -27.60
N LYS A 24 17.20 -14.91 -26.88
CA LYS A 24 18.26 -15.93 -26.96
C LYS A 24 18.17 -17.03 -25.91
N ALA A 25 17.06 -17.11 -25.17
CA ALA A 25 16.87 -18.10 -24.11
C ALA A 25 16.82 -19.55 -24.62
N ILE A 26 17.47 -20.44 -23.88
CA ILE A 26 17.46 -21.88 -24.10
C ILE A 26 16.05 -22.43 -23.82
N GLU A 27 15.68 -23.55 -24.46
CA GLU A 27 14.36 -24.21 -24.35
C GLU A 27 13.93 -24.42 -22.87
N GLU A 28 14.88 -24.84 -22.02
CA GLU A 28 14.68 -25.05 -20.57
C GLU A 28 14.25 -23.75 -19.87
N THR A 29 14.92 -22.63 -20.19
CA THR A 29 14.64 -21.31 -19.62
C THR A 29 13.26 -20.79 -20.07
N LYS A 30 12.86 -21.06 -21.32
CA LYS A 30 11.51 -20.73 -21.82
C LYS A 30 10.43 -21.52 -21.09
N LYS A 31 10.68 -22.79 -20.78
CA LYS A 31 9.74 -23.65 -20.03
C LYS A 31 9.59 -23.16 -18.59
N GLN A 32 10.70 -22.80 -17.94
CA GLN A 32 10.69 -22.20 -16.60
C GLN A 32 9.93 -20.87 -16.57
N PHE A 33 10.16 -19.99 -17.55
CA PHE A 33 9.42 -18.73 -17.67
C PHE A 33 7.91 -18.93 -17.80
N LYS A 34 7.46 -19.87 -18.65
CA LYS A 34 6.03 -20.21 -18.75
C LYS A 34 5.44 -20.69 -17.41
N ASN A 35 6.22 -21.41 -16.61
CA ASN A 35 5.77 -21.83 -15.28
C ASN A 35 5.66 -20.64 -14.33
N LEU A 36 6.64 -19.72 -14.33
CA LEU A 36 6.60 -18.50 -13.53
C LEU A 36 5.41 -17.60 -13.94
N GLN A 37 5.11 -17.49 -15.23
CA GLN A 37 3.91 -16.77 -15.70
C GLN A 37 2.60 -17.38 -15.16
N LYS A 38 2.50 -18.71 -15.10
CA LYS A 38 1.32 -19.37 -14.50
C LYS A 38 1.20 -19.06 -13.02
N LEU A 39 2.33 -19.06 -12.29
CA LEU A 39 2.37 -18.70 -10.87
C LEU A 39 2.01 -17.22 -10.66
N ASP A 40 2.44 -16.32 -11.55
CA ASP A 40 2.05 -14.92 -11.52
C ASP A 40 0.53 -14.76 -11.68
N ILE A 41 -0.07 -15.41 -12.67
CA ILE A 41 -1.52 -15.37 -12.88
C ILE A 41 -2.26 -15.93 -11.65
N LYS A 42 -1.77 -17.04 -11.08
CA LYS A 42 -2.32 -17.64 -9.85
C LYS A 42 -2.24 -16.67 -8.67
N ALA A 43 -1.11 -15.99 -8.49
CA ALA A 43 -0.91 -15.00 -7.45
C ALA A 43 -1.87 -13.81 -7.61
N LYS A 44 -1.98 -13.28 -8.83
CA LYS A 44 -2.89 -12.18 -9.20
C LYS A 44 -4.35 -12.51 -8.88
N PHE A 45 -4.78 -13.74 -9.17
CA PHE A 45 -6.11 -14.21 -8.80
C PHE A 45 -6.34 -14.12 -7.28
N PHE A 46 -5.40 -14.60 -6.45
CA PHE A 46 -5.52 -14.49 -5.00
C PHE A 46 -5.54 -13.04 -4.51
N VAL A 47 -4.74 -12.16 -5.11
CA VAL A 47 -4.78 -10.73 -4.78
C VAL A 47 -6.18 -10.19 -5.00
N TYR A 48 -6.78 -10.48 -6.16
CA TYR A 48 -8.12 -10.01 -6.52
C TYR A 48 -9.21 -10.54 -5.58
N GLN A 49 -9.12 -11.79 -5.13
CA GLN A 49 -10.07 -12.36 -4.16
C GLN A 49 -9.99 -11.69 -2.79
N CYS A 50 -8.82 -11.16 -2.42
CA CYS A 50 -8.60 -10.59 -1.10
C CYS A 50 -8.84 -9.07 -1.02
N VAL A 51 -9.20 -8.42 -2.13
CA VAL A 51 -9.39 -6.95 -2.18
C VAL A 51 -10.81 -6.56 -2.56
N GLY A 52 -11.30 -5.46 -1.98
CA GLY A 52 -12.60 -4.90 -2.34
C GLY A 52 -12.59 -4.16 -3.70
N PRO A 53 -13.77 -3.84 -4.27
CA PRO A 53 -13.90 -3.26 -5.62
C PRO A 53 -13.09 -1.98 -5.85
N LYS A 54 -13.02 -1.10 -4.84
CA LYS A 54 -12.26 0.16 -4.92
C LYS A 54 -10.75 -0.08 -5.09
N ILE A 55 -10.21 -1.09 -4.42
CA ILE A 55 -8.79 -1.44 -4.48
C ILE A 55 -8.51 -2.20 -5.77
N TYR A 56 -9.41 -3.12 -6.15
CA TYR A 56 -9.35 -3.82 -7.42
C TYR A 56 -9.17 -2.87 -8.61
N ASN A 57 -9.99 -1.81 -8.70
CA ASN A 57 -9.88 -0.83 -9.78
C ASN A 57 -8.53 -0.09 -9.83
N LYS A 58 -7.82 0.02 -8.70
CA LYS A 58 -6.49 0.64 -8.66
C LYS A 58 -5.40 -0.30 -9.16
N ILE A 59 -5.53 -1.60 -8.89
CA ILE A 59 -4.52 -2.62 -9.24
C ILE A 59 -4.81 -3.33 -10.56
N SER A 60 -6.02 -3.21 -11.12
CA SER A 60 -6.45 -3.98 -12.30
C SER A 60 -5.66 -3.68 -13.58
N LYS A 61 -5.05 -2.48 -13.67
CA LYS A 61 -4.20 -2.07 -14.80
C LYS A 61 -2.76 -2.58 -14.71
N ALA A 62 -2.36 -3.15 -13.57
CA ALA A 62 -1.01 -3.67 -13.39
C ALA A 62 -0.81 -4.91 -14.25
N ALA A 63 0.35 -5.02 -14.89
CA ALA A 63 0.70 -6.14 -15.76
C ALA A 63 1.00 -7.39 -14.94
N THR A 64 1.83 -7.25 -13.90
CA THR A 64 2.32 -8.36 -13.06
C THR A 64 1.74 -8.29 -11.64
N THR A 65 1.79 -9.41 -10.92
CA THR A 65 1.39 -9.42 -9.51
C THR A 65 2.33 -8.59 -8.64
N LYS A 66 3.62 -8.52 -9.00
CA LYS A 66 4.59 -7.64 -8.34
C LYS A 66 4.15 -6.18 -8.40
N GLU A 67 3.72 -5.69 -9.57
CA GLU A 67 3.18 -4.33 -9.70
C GLU A 67 1.90 -4.14 -8.88
N CYS A 68 0.99 -5.12 -8.85
CA CYS A 68 -0.16 -5.08 -7.95
C CYS A 68 0.28 -4.92 -6.48
N TRP A 69 1.28 -5.69 -6.06
CA TRP A 69 1.82 -5.68 -4.71
C TRP A 69 2.50 -4.36 -4.34
N GLU A 70 3.29 -3.78 -5.26
CA GLU A 70 3.91 -2.47 -5.09
C GLU A 70 2.88 -1.34 -4.98
N ILE A 71 1.80 -1.37 -5.79
CA ILE A 71 0.69 -0.41 -5.68
C ILE A 71 0.02 -0.54 -4.30
N LEU A 72 -0.19 -1.77 -3.82
CA LEU A 72 -0.77 -2.01 -2.49
C LEU A 72 0.16 -1.50 -1.37
N LEU A 73 1.46 -1.77 -1.45
CA LEU A 73 2.46 -1.26 -0.51
C LEU A 73 2.56 0.26 -0.53
N LYS A 74 2.52 0.90 -1.71
CA LYS A 74 2.51 2.36 -1.80
C LYS A 74 1.25 2.97 -1.21
N THR A 75 0.10 2.31 -1.41
CA THR A 75 -1.20 2.84 -0.95
C THR A 75 -1.41 2.62 0.55
N TYR A 76 -0.91 1.52 1.11
CA TYR A 76 -1.22 1.09 2.48
C TYR A 76 0.01 0.78 3.35
N GLY A 77 1.16 0.51 2.76
CA GLY A 77 2.44 0.29 3.45
C GLY A 77 3.11 1.58 3.93
N ASP A 78 2.71 2.74 3.41
CA ASP A 78 3.16 4.07 3.89
C ASP A 78 2.43 4.54 5.17
N GLY A 79 1.73 3.63 5.87
CA GLY A 79 1.00 3.94 7.10
C GLY A 79 1.85 4.71 8.13
N ASP A 80 3.16 4.48 8.17
CA ASP A 80 4.08 5.20 9.05
C ASP A 80 4.36 6.65 8.59
N LYS A 81 4.47 6.89 7.28
CA LYS A 81 4.54 8.25 6.72
C LYS A 81 3.22 8.99 6.89
N THR A 82 2.09 8.32 6.67
CA THR A 82 0.76 8.93 6.89
C THR A 82 0.54 9.30 8.35
N LYS A 83 1.00 8.47 9.30
CA LYS A 83 1.00 8.81 10.74
C LYS A 83 1.87 10.03 11.02
N LYS A 84 3.10 10.08 10.48
CA LYS A 84 3.99 11.24 10.64
C LYS A 84 3.41 12.52 10.06
N VAL A 85 2.84 12.46 8.86
CA VAL A 85 2.19 13.63 8.23
C VAL A 85 1.00 14.09 9.07
N LYS A 86 0.13 13.17 9.52
CA LYS A 86 -0.98 13.52 10.43
C LYS A 86 -0.48 14.17 11.73
N LEU A 87 0.57 13.63 12.33
CA LEU A 87 1.17 14.19 13.55
C LEU A 87 1.73 15.60 13.30
N GLN A 88 2.43 15.81 12.18
CA GLN A 88 2.94 17.13 11.82
C GLN A 88 1.81 18.13 11.53
N THR A 89 0.71 17.68 10.90
CA THR A 89 -0.47 18.52 10.71
C THR A 89 -1.09 18.93 12.04
N LEU A 90 -1.28 18.00 12.98
CA LEU A 90 -1.80 18.29 14.32
C LEU A 90 -0.88 19.25 15.08
N ARG A 91 0.44 19.01 15.05
CA ARG A 91 1.43 19.91 15.66
C ARG A 91 1.34 21.32 15.08
N ARG A 92 1.24 21.45 13.76
CA ARG A 92 1.07 22.75 13.10
C ARG A 92 -0.24 23.44 13.48
N GLN A 93 -1.34 22.68 13.58
CA GLN A 93 -2.62 23.23 14.04
C GLN A 93 -2.52 23.78 15.46
N LEU A 94 -1.78 23.10 16.35
CA LEU A 94 -1.50 23.57 17.70
C LEU A 94 -0.58 24.80 17.72
N GLU A 95 0.51 24.81 16.94
CA GLU A 95 1.45 25.94 16.83
C GLU A 95 0.79 27.20 16.24
N CYS A 96 -0.18 27.02 15.34
CA CYS A 96 -0.97 28.11 14.76
C CYS A 96 -2.22 28.47 15.60
N LEU A 97 -2.48 27.78 16.72
CA LEU A 97 -3.60 28.10 17.58
C LEU A 97 -3.29 29.40 18.33
N THR A 98 -4.08 30.43 18.07
CA THR A 98 -3.99 31.73 18.75
C THR A 98 -5.37 32.14 19.23
N MET A 99 -5.41 32.87 20.34
CA MET A 99 -6.63 33.43 20.88
C MET A 99 -7.03 34.67 20.08
N ASP A 100 -8.29 34.77 19.68
CA ASP A 100 -8.79 35.95 18.99
C ASP A 100 -9.03 37.11 19.98
N GLU A 101 -8.94 38.36 19.52
CA GLU A 101 -9.05 39.56 20.37
C GLU A 101 -10.38 39.66 21.14
N ASN A 102 -11.44 39.02 20.63
CA ASN A 102 -12.78 39.00 21.22
C ASN A 102 -13.18 37.64 21.80
N GLU A 103 -12.30 36.64 21.76
CA GLU A 103 -12.54 35.33 22.36
C GLU A 103 -12.43 35.43 23.88
N ARG A 104 -13.29 34.71 24.63
CA ARG A 104 -13.13 34.65 26.09
C ARG A 104 -12.07 33.63 26.42
N ILE A 105 -11.31 33.87 27.49
CA ILE A 105 -10.22 32.97 27.92
C ILE A 105 -10.72 31.54 28.15
N ALA A 106 -11.94 31.37 28.68
CA ALA A 106 -12.56 30.05 28.89
C ALA A 106 -12.81 29.31 27.56
N ASP A 107 -13.37 30.00 26.57
CA ASP A 107 -13.68 29.42 25.25
C ASP A 107 -12.39 29.02 24.51
N TYR A 108 -11.33 29.83 24.62
CA TYR A 108 -10.01 29.49 24.08
C TYR A 108 -9.39 28.29 24.79
N PHE A 109 -9.54 28.19 26.11
CA PHE A 109 -9.02 27.07 26.89
C PHE A 109 -9.70 25.75 26.51
N ASP A 110 -11.02 25.77 26.33
CA ASP A 110 -11.78 24.61 25.86
C ASP A 110 -11.33 24.18 24.45
N LYS A 111 -11.10 25.15 23.55
CA LYS A 111 -10.59 24.90 22.18
C LYS A 111 -9.20 24.28 22.18
N VAL A 112 -8.30 24.71 23.06
CA VAL A 112 -6.97 24.09 23.25
C VAL A 112 -7.13 22.65 23.76
N GLN A 113 -7.99 22.45 24.75
CA GLN A 113 -8.22 21.14 25.37
C GLN A 113 -8.77 20.12 24.37
N ASP A 114 -9.69 20.54 23.50
CA ASP A 114 -10.24 19.72 22.42
C ASP A 114 -9.19 19.34 21.36
N HIS A 115 -8.18 20.18 21.12
CA HIS A 115 -7.09 19.88 20.17
C HIS A 115 -6.01 18.95 20.74
N VAL A 116 -5.83 18.91 22.06
CA VAL A 116 -4.76 18.14 22.73
C VAL A 116 -5.21 16.71 23.09
N ASN A 117 -6.51 16.47 23.27
CA ASN A 117 -7.06 15.17 23.72
C ASN A 117 -7.53 14.22 22.59
N VAL A 118 -6.80 14.14 21.47
CA VAL A 118 -7.10 13.22 20.34
C VAL A 118 -6.62 11.79 20.60
#